data_AF-A0A0F9APC9-F1
#
_entry.id   AF-A0A0F9APC9-F1
#
_cell.length_a   1.000
_cell.length_b   1.000
_cell.length_c   1.000
_cell.angle_alpha   90.00
_cell.angle_beta   90.00
_cell.angle_gamma   90.00
#
_symmetry.space_group_name_H-M   'P 1'
#
loop_
_entity.id
_entity.type
_entity.pdbx_description
1 polymer ?
#
loop_
_entity_poly.entity_id
_entity_poly.type
_entity_poly.pdbx_seq_one_letter_code
_entity_poly.pdbx_strand_id
1 'polypeptide(L)'
;MPKTEGDYGVSDTGNWNVASDFSKLKIMKNLYLADEYEIVATFGTIDLYEELQANFNTDFLKIKAFKRLVKTLMMLIDNSKFAISIKNDRTLLDKYKKTLIKINGIIPLLSNNKQNRINNTSEITLDHKIYDKVLEEVINIKALINEPLIR
;
A
#
# COMPACT_ATOMS: atom_id res chain seq x y z
N MET A 1 -15.83 42.12 27.69
CA MET A 1 -16.41 41.99 26.33
C MET A 1 -15.67 40.88 25.60
N PRO A 2 -16.38 39.98 24.90
CA PRO A 2 -15.79 38.85 24.19
C PRO A 2 -15.16 39.32 22.86
N LYS A 3 -14.05 38.73 22.46
CA LYS A 3 -13.60 38.75 21.05
C LYS A 3 -13.84 37.36 20.48
N THR A 4 -14.75 37.31 19.52
CA THR A 4 -14.99 36.21 18.60
C THR A 4 -13.84 36.08 17.60
N GLU A 5 -13.75 34.86 17.05
CA GLU A 5 -13.25 34.53 15.70
C GLU A 5 -11.75 34.58 15.41
N GLY A 6 -11.20 33.37 15.21
CA GLY A 6 -10.76 32.99 13.87
C GLY A 6 -9.53 33.70 13.33
N ASP A 7 -8.37 33.48 13.93
CA ASP A 7 -7.11 33.72 13.22
C ASP A 7 -6.04 32.74 13.72
N TYR A 8 -6.18 31.47 13.36
CA TYR A 8 -5.04 30.56 13.37
C TYR A 8 -4.16 30.95 12.19
N GLY A 9 -3.21 31.85 12.46
CA GLY A 9 -2.28 32.41 11.50
C GLY A 9 -1.75 31.37 10.51
N VAL A 10 -2.35 31.37 9.32
CA VAL A 10 -1.75 30.83 8.12
C VAL A 10 -0.59 31.77 7.83
N SER A 11 0.64 31.31 8.09
CA SER A 11 1.86 32.09 7.91
C SER A 11 1.87 32.82 6.56
N ASP A 12 2.16 34.13 6.60
CA ASP A 12 2.40 35.04 5.46
C ASP A 12 3.54 34.60 4.50
N THR A 13 4.09 33.40 4.69
CA THR A 13 4.97 32.74 3.74
C THR A 13 4.20 31.60 3.11
N GLY A 14 3.73 31.76 1.86
CA GLY A 14 2.95 30.76 1.11
C GLY A 14 3.57 29.34 1.05
N ASN A 15 4.82 29.19 1.49
CA ASN A 15 5.52 27.93 1.70
C ASN A 15 4.79 26.93 2.62
N TRP A 16 4.09 27.39 3.67
CA TRP A 16 3.40 26.46 4.59
C TRP A 16 2.15 25.84 3.97
N ASN A 17 1.40 26.61 3.17
CA ASN A 17 0.26 26.10 2.40
C ASN A 17 0.74 25.07 1.37
N VAL A 18 1.83 25.38 0.65
CA VAL A 18 2.46 24.46 -0.31
C VAL A 18 2.94 23.17 0.39
N ALA A 19 3.53 23.27 1.58
CA ALA A 19 3.99 22.09 2.34
C ALA A 19 2.83 21.20 2.85
N SER A 20 1.72 21.82 3.27
CA SER A 20 0.50 21.11 3.67
C SER A 20 -0.10 20.33 2.50
N ASP A 21 -0.26 20.98 1.35
CA ASP A 21 -0.82 20.35 0.15
C ASP A 21 0.11 19.27 -0.42
N PHE A 22 1.42 19.49 -0.39
CA PHE A 22 2.40 18.47 -0.76
C PHE A 22 2.33 17.23 0.14
N SER A 23 2.09 17.42 1.44
CA SER A 23 1.98 16.31 2.39
C SER A 23 0.68 15.53 2.17
N LYS A 24 -0.45 16.22 1.94
CA LYS A 24 -1.72 15.60 1.55
C LYS A 24 -1.57 14.79 0.26
N LEU A 25 -0.92 15.35 -0.76
CA LEU A 25 -0.70 14.67 -2.04
C LEU A 25 0.09 13.37 -1.86
N LYS A 26 1.14 13.37 -1.04
CA LYS A 26 1.93 12.16 -0.75
C LYS A 26 1.11 11.06 -0.08
N ILE A 27 0.17 11.42 0.79
CA ILE A 27 -0.70 10.43 1.46
C ILE A 27 -1.76 9.93 0.48
N MET A 28 -2.54 10.84 -0.12
CA MET A 28 -3.65 10.50 -1.02
C MET A 28 -3.20 9.70 -2.24
N LYS A 29 -2.08 10.07 -2.86
CA LYS A 29 -1.54 9.33 -4.00
C LYS A 29 -1.17 7.89 -3.61
N ASN A 30 -0.58 7.68 -2.44
CA ASN A 30 -0.21 6.34 -1.98
C ASN A 30 -1.43 5.51 -1.59
N LEU A 31 -2.49 6.13 -1.05
CA LEU A 31 -3.76 5.45 -0.80
C LEU A 31 -4.38 4.93 -2.09
N TYR A 32 -4.53 5.80 -3.08
CA TYR A 32 -5.06 5.44 -4.39
C TYR A 32 -4.24 4.32 -5.06
N LEU A 33 -2.91 4.44 -5.04
CA LEU A 33 -2.04 3.39 -5.60
C LEU A 33 -2.14 2.07 -4.83
N ALA A 34 -2.37 2.12 -3.51
CA ALA A 34 -2.59 0.91 -2.72
C ALA A 34 -3.89 0.20 -3.14
N ASP A 35 -4.96 0.94 -3.44
CA ASP A 35 -6.20 0.37 -3.97
C ASP A 35 -5.96 -0.33 -5.31
N GLU A 36 -5.30 0.32 -6.27
CA GLU A 36 -4.99 -0.28 -7.58
C GLU A 36 -4.12 -1.54 -7.43
N TYR A 37 -3.09 -1.49 -6.58
CA TYR A 37 -2.21 -2.65 -6.38
C TYR A 37 -2.89 -3.80 -5.65
N GLU A 38 -3.87 -3.53 -4.78
CA GLU A 38 -4.68 -4.58 -4.16
C GLU A 38 -5.55 -5.31 -5.18
N ILE A 39 -6.21 -4.56 -6.08
CA ILE A 39 -7.02 -5.15 -7.16
C ILE A 39 -6.16 -6.07 -8.01
N VAL A 40 -5.02 -5.58 -8.49
CA VAL A 40 -4.12 -6.39 -9.34
C VAL A 40 -3.45 -7.53 -8.55
N ALA A 41 -3.18 -7.37 -7.25
CA ALA A 41 -2.67 -8.47 -6.42
C ALA A 41 -3.72 -9.59 -6.28
N THR A 42 -4.99 -9.23 -6.18
CA THR A 42 -6.10 -10.17 -6.01
C THR A 42 -6.44 -10.88 -7.32
N PHE A 43 -6.67 -10.11 -8.39
CA PHE A 43 -7.24 -10.61 -9.64
C PHE A 43 -6.18 -10.77 -10.74
N GLY A 44 -5.07 -10.04 -10.66
CA GLY A 44 -4.01 -10.06 -11.67
C GLY A 44 -4.21 -9.06 -12.80
N THR A 45 -5.37 -8.43 -12.87
CA THR A 45 -5.78 -7.39 -13.84
C THR A 45 -6.44 -6.22 -13.09
N ILE A 46 -6.66 -5.10 -13.77
CA ILE A 46 -7.27 -3.91 -13.12
C ILE A 46 -8.79 -3.93 -13.14
N ASP A 47 -9.38 -4.62 -14.12
CA ASP A 47 -10.82 -4.76 -14.27
C ASP A 47 -11.21 -6.13 -14.85
N LEU A 48 -12.51 -6.39 -14.81
CA LEU A 48 -13.11 -7.64 -15.27
C LEU A 48 -12.99 -7.83 -16.79
N TYR A 49 -12.97 -6.74 -17.57
CA TYR A 49 -12.89 -6.84 -19.02
C TYR A 49 -11.50 -7.32 -19.44
N GLU A 50 -10.46 -6.75 -18.85
CA GLU A 50 -9.08 -7.21 -19.02
C GLU A 50 -8.91 -8.66 -18.55
N GLU A 51 -9.55 -9.04 -17.44
CA GLU A 51 -9.55 -10.43 -16.93
C GLU A 51 -10.14 -11.41 -17.94
N LEU A 52 -11.30 -11.08 -18.53
CA LEU A 52 -11.96 -11.91 -19.54
C LEU A 52 -11.15 -12.03 -20.85
N GLN A 53 -10.27 -11.07 -21.12
CA GLN A 53 -9.40 -11.05 -22.31
C GLN A 53 -7.99 -11.60 -22.05
N ALA A 54 -7.65 -11.90 -20.80
CA ALA A 54 -6.32 -12.31 -20.43
C ALA A 54 -5.98 -13.68 -21.02
N ASN A 55 -5.09 -13.70 -22.02
CA ASN A 55 -4.52 -14.92 -22.62
C ASN A 55 -3.14 -15.26 -22.04
N PHE A 56 -2.85 -14.84 -20.81
CA PHE A 56 -1.55 -15.03 -20.17
C PHE A 56 -1.69 -15.37 -18.69
N ASN A 57 -0.64 -15.96 -18.11
CA ASN A 57 -0.61 -16.28 -16.68
C ASN A 57 -0.52 -15.00 -15.83
N THR A 58 -1.55 -14.74 -15.04
CA THR A 58 -1.69 -13.56 -14.18
C THR A 58 -0.84 -13.60 -12.91
N ASP A 59 -0.31 -14.75 -12.50
CA ASP A 59 0.44 -14.91 -11.23
C ASP A 59 1.64 -13.97 -11.13
N PHE A 60 2.29 -13.74 -12.27
CA PHE A 60 3.40 -12.79 -12.36
C PHE A 60 2.95 -11.35 -12.06
N LEU A 61 1.77 -10.96 -12.52
CA LEU A 61 1.20 -9.64 -12.23
C LEU A 61 0.79 -9.56 -10.77
N LYS A 62 0.11 -10.60 -10.25
CA LYS A 62 -0.31 -10.70 -8.84
C LYS A 62 0.87 -10.52 -7.88
N ILE A 63 1.97 -11.24 -8.08
CA ILE A 63 3.13 -11.12 -7.18
C ILE A 63 3.84 -9.76 -7.29
N LYS A 64 3.89 -9.18 -8.50
CA LYS A 64 4.46 -7.84 -8.70
C LYS A 64 3.60 -6.77 -8.05
N ALA A 65 2.29 -6.83 -8.24
CA ALA A 65 1.34 -5.92 -7.62
C ALA A 65 1.39 -6.06 -6.09
N PHE A 66 1.47 -7.28 -5.58
CA PHE A 66 1.59 -7.50 -4.14
C PHE A 66 2.85 -6.86 -3.53
N LYS A 67 3.99 -7.00 -4.20
CA LYS A 67 5.24 -6.31 -3.80
C LYS A 67 5.10 -4.79 -3.84
N ARG A 68 4.37 -4.24 -4.82
CA ARG A 68 4.10 -2.80 -4.92
C ARG A 68 3.15 -2.33 -3.83
N LEU A 69 2.09 -3.08 -3.53
CA LEU A 69 1.16 -2.82 -2.43
C LEU A 69 1.90 -2.69 -1.11
N VAL A 70 2.69 -3.71 -0.73
CA VAL A 70 3.43 -3.72 0.55
C VAL A 70 4.37 -2.51 0.66
N LYS A 71 5.11 -2.19 -0.40
CA LYS A 71 5.98 -1.00 -0.40
C LYS A 71 5.20 0.30 -0.30
N THR A 72 4.04 0.38 -0.95
CA THR A 72 3.18 1.57 -0.94
C THR A 72 2.62 1.82 0.45
N LEU A 73 2.18 0.77 1.14
CA LEU A 73 1.73 0.87 2.54
C LEU A 73 2.86 1.29 3.49
N MET A 74 4.09 0.79 3.28
CA MET A 74 5.25 1.25 4.05
C MET A 74 5.53 2.74 3.83
N MET A 75 5.46 3.22 2.59
CA MET A 75 5.61 4.65 2.27
C MET A 75 4.48 5.49 2.86
N LEU A 76 3.25 4.99 2.83
CA LEU A 76 2.10 5.65 3.43
C LEU A 76 2.30 5.84 4.94
N ILE A 77 2.73 4.79 5.65
CA ILE A 77 3.06 4.88 7.08
C ILE A 77 4.14 5.94 7.33
N ASP A 78 5.23 5.93 6.55
CA ASP A 78 6.32 6.90 6.72
C ASP A 78 5.90 8.34 6.43
N ASN A 79 5.05 8.54 5.41
CA ASN A 79 4.51 9.85 5.06
C ASN A 79 3.43 10.33 6.04
N SER A 80 2.81 9.44 6.82
CA SER A 80 1.72 9.80 7.75
C SER A 80 2.21 10.00 9.19
N LYS A 81 3.35 9.40 9.56
CA LYS A 81 3.88 9.42 10.93
C LYS A 81 4.10 10.79 11.54
N PHE A 82 4.49 11.79 10.72
CA PHE A 82 4.74 13.13 11.23
C PHE A 82 3.45 13.83 11.70
N ALA A 83 2.30 13.44 11.14
CA ALA A 83 0.99 14.02 11.45
C ALA A 83 0.33 13.41 12.69
N ILE A 84 0.91 12.34 13.27
CA ILE A 84 0.35 11.62 14.43
C ILE A 84 1.01 12.12 15.71
N SER A 85 0.23 12.82 16.53
CA SER A 85 0.65 13.35 17.83
C SER A 85 0.59 12.29 18.94
N ILE A 86 -0.32 11.32 18.84
CA ILE A 86 -0.55 10.29 19.86
C ILE A 86 0.54 9.21 19.76
N LYS A 87 1.35 9.07 20.82
CA LYS A 87 2.46 8.12 20.88
C LYS A 87 2.03 6.66 20.67
N ASN A 88 0.86 6.28 21.18
CA ASN A 88 0.34 4.91 21.06
C ASN A 88 0.02 4.57 19.60
N ASP A 89 -0.62 5.49 18.87
CA ASP A 89 -0.97 5.28 17.46
C ASP A 89 0.28 5.25 16.57
N ARG A 90 1.27 6.09 16.88
CA ARG A 90 2.59 6.01 16.21
C ARG A 90 3.26 4.65 16.43
N THR A 91 3.18 4.13 17.65
CA THR A 91 3.72 2.80 18.00
C THR A 91 2.96 1.68 17.28
N LEU A 92 1.65 1.84 17.08
CA LEU A 92 0.83 0.91 16.32
C LEU A 92 1.24 0.88 14.85
N LEU A 93 1.41 2.05 14.22
CA LEU A 93 1.92 2.13 12.85
C LEU A 93 3.33 1.55 12.70
N ASP A 94 4.20 1.71 13.70
CA ASP A 94 5.52 1.06 13.72
C ASP A 94 5.42 -0.47 13.73
N LYS A 95 4.42 -1.02 14.43
CA LYS A 95 4.15 -2.46 14.40
C LYS A 95 3.70 -2.91 13.02
N TYR A 96 2.74 -2.22 12.40
CA TYR A 96 2.29 -2.52 11.05
C TYR A 96 3.44 -2.47 10.04
N LYS A 97 4.29 -1.44 10.11
CA LYS A 97 5.47 -1.34 9.24
C LYS A 97 6.42 -2.53 9.43
N LYS A 98 6.67 -2.97 10.66
CA LYS A 98 7.51 -4.14 10.94
C LYS A 98 6.92 -5.41 10.33
N THR A 99 5.61 -5.60 10.41
CA THR A 99 4.91 -6.72 9.77
C THR A 99 5.07 -6.67 8.26
N LEU A 100 4.83 -5.51 7.63
CA LEU A 100 5.01 -5.31 6.19
C LEU A 100 6.46 -5.59 5.73
N ILE A 101 7.48 -5.20 6.52
CA ILE A 101 8.88 -5.51 6.22
C ILE A 101 9.13 -7.03 6.20
N LYS A 102 8.59 -7.76 7.18
CA LYS A 102 8.69 -9.22 7.23
C LYS A 102 8.01 -9.86 6.02
N ILE A 103 6.80 -9.41 5.69
CA ILE A 103 6.04 -9.89 4.53
C ILE A 103 6.84 -9.64 3.24
N ASN A 104 7.37 -8.42 3.04
CA ASN A 104 8.17 -8.11 1.87
C ASN A 104 9.41 -9.03 1.70
N GLY A 105 9.97 -9.53 2.81
CA GLY A 105 11.07 -10.49 2.79
C GLY A 105 10.67 -11.89 2.31
N ILE A 106 9.42 -12.30 2.56
CA ILE A 106 8.92 -13.64 2.16
C ILE A 106 8.23 -13.65 0.79
N ILE A 107 7.84 -12.49 0.23
CA ILE A 107 7.18 -12.41 -1.09
C ILE A 107 7.89 -13.25 -2.17
N PRO A 108 9.23 -13.20 -2.35
CA PRO A 108 9.90 -14.00 -3.38
C PRO A 108 9.71 -15.51 -3.22
N LEU A 109 9.42 -15.97 -1.99
CA LEU A 109 9.22 -17.38 -1.65
C LEU A 109 7.77 -17.84 -1.92
N LEU A 110 6.85 -16.92 -2.18
CA LEU A 110 5.45 -17.23 -2.50
C LEU A 110 5.26 -17.73 -3.94
N SER A 111 6.29 -17.58 -4.78
CA SER A 111 6.30 -18.02 -6.16
C SER A 111 7.33 -19.10 -6.43
N ASN A 112 6.93 -20.08 -7.22
CA ASN A 112 7.84 -21.02 -7.88
C ASN A 112 8.14 -20.53 -9.29
N ASN A 113 9.41 -20.50 -9.66
CA ASN A 113 9.83 -20.08 -11.00
C ASN A 113 10.39 -21.28 -11.75
N LYS A 114 9.67 -21.72 -12.79
CA LYS A 114 10.14 -22.77 -13.70
C LYS A 114 10.70 -22.10 -14.94
N GLN A 115 12.03 -22.19 -15.10
CA GLN A 115 12.70 -21.76 -16.32
C GLN A 115 12.79 -22.93 -17.30
N ASN A 116 12.14 -22.79 -18.44
CA ASN A 116 12.29 -23.73 -19.54
C ASN A 116 13.42 -23.26 -20.45
N ARG A 117 14.62 -23.83 -20.27
CA ARG A 117 15.83 -23.43 -20.99
C ARG A 117 15.77 -23.66 -22.51
N ILE A 118 14.89 -24.56 -22.96
CA ILE A 118 14.76 -24.92 -24.38
C ILE A 118 13.97 -23.85 -25.15
N ASN A 119 12.89 -23.34 -24.55
CA ASN A 119 12.02 -22.35 -25.18
C ASN A 119 12.28 -20.92 -24.71
N ASN A 120 13.26 -20.73 -23.82
CA ASN A 120 13.58 -19.46 -23.16
C ASN A 120 12.37 -18.81 -22.46
N THR A 121 11.44 -19.61 -21.95
CA THR A 121 10.25 -19.15 -21.24
C THR A 121 10.43 -19.32 -19.73
N SER A 122 10.01 -18.31 -18.95
CA SER A 122 9.91 -18.41 -17.49
C SER A 122 8.45 -18.38 -17.07
N GLU A 123 8.02 -19.43 -16.40
CA GLU A 123 6.68 -19.52 -15.82
C GLU A 123 6.76 -19.31 -14.32
N ILE A 124 6.01 -18.34 -13.83
CA ILE A 124 5.83 -18.09 -12.40
C ILE A 124 4.51 -18.72 -12.00
N THR A 125 4.54 -19.59 -11.00
CA THR A 125 3.33 -20.19 -10.41
C THR A 125 3.26 -19.81 -8.94
N LEU A 126 2.11 -19.33 -8.48
CA LEU A 126 1.87 -19.02 -7.08
C LEU A 126 1.36 -20.24 -6.31
N ASP A 127 1.78 -20.37 -5.05
CA ASP A 127 1.03 -21.17 -4.08
C ASP A 127 -0.14 -20.31 -3.58
N HIS A 128 -1.29 -20.42 -4.25
CA HIS A 128 -2.47 -19.59 -3.96
C HIS A 128 -2.91 -19.69 -2.49
N LYS A 129 -2.80 -20.87 -1.86
CA LYS A 129 -3.25 -21.05 -0.47
C LYS A 129 -2.42 -20.22 0.51
N ILE A 130 -1.12 -20.15 0.30
CA ILE A 130 -0.22 -19.35 1.14
C ILE A 130 -0.31 -17.88 0.73
N TYR A 131 -0.30 -17.62 -0.58
CA TYR A 131 -0.37 -16.28 -1.14
C TYR A 131 -1.60 -15.52 -0.66
N ASP A 132 -2.80 -16.10 -0.79
CA ASP A 132 -4.07 -15.44 -0.45
C ASP A 132 -4.13 -15.09 1.04
N LYS A 133 -3.63 -15.97 1.92
CA LYS A 133 -3.55 -15.70 3.37
C LYS A 133 -2.63 -14.53 3.69
N VAL A 134 -1.47 -14.48 3.05
CA VAL A 134 -0.49 -13.41 3.30
C VAL A 134 -1.00 -12.09 2.68
N LEU A 135 -1.69 -12.15 1.55
CA LEU A 135 -2.36 -11.00 0.94
C LEU A 135 -3.47 -10.46 1.86
N GLU A 136 -4.31 -11.33 2.42
CA GLU A 136 -5.37 -10.97 3.37
C GLU A 136 -4.82 -10.22 4.59
N GLU A 137 -3.68 -10.67 5.14
CA GLU A 137 -3.01 -9.95 6.23
C GLU A 137 -2.61 -8.51 5.83
N VAL A 138 -2.13 -8.32 4.61
CA VAL A 138 -1.75 -6.99 4.09
C VAL A 138 -2.98 -6.11 3.82
N ILE A 139 -4.07 -6.69 3.30
CA ILE A 139 -5.35 -6.00 3.12
C ILE A 139 -5.90 -5.54 4.47
N ASN A 140 -5.84 -6.39 5.50
CA ASN A 140 -6.25 -6.02 6.85
C ASN A 140 -5.40 -4.87 7.41
N ILE A 141 -4.08 -4.88 7.19
CA ILE A 141 -3.21 -3.76 7.58
C ILE A 141 -3.61 -2.47 6.85
N LYS A 142 -3.88 -2.53 5.54
CA LYS A 142 -4.34 -1.38 4.77
C LYS A 142 -5.66 -0.83 5.32
N ALA A 143 -6.64 -1.69 5.59
CA ALA A 143 -7.91 -1.28 6.18
C ALA A 143 -7.72 -0.52 7.50
N LEU A 144 -6.86 -1.06 8.39
CA LEU A 144 -6.54 -0.43 9.67
C LEU A 144 -5.77 0.89 9.53
N ILE A 145 -5.02 1.10 8.45
CA ILE A 145 -4.38 2.39 8.14
C ILE A 145 -5.42 3.42 7.66
N ASN A 146 -6.50 2.97 7.01
CA ASN A 146 -7.57 3.81 6.49
C ASN A 146 -8.60 4.23 7.55
N GLU A 147 -8.57 3.63 8.73
CA GLU A 147 -9.45 4.01 9.83
C GLU A 147 -9.02 5.36 10.43
N PRO A 148 -9.97 6.29 10.69
CA PRO A 148 -9.68 7.49 11.45
C PRO A 148 -9.18 7.09 12.85
N LEU A 149 -7.97 7.49 13.20
CA LEU A 149 -7.43 7.38 14.55
C LEU A 149 -8.10 8.44 15.45
N ILE A 150 -9.41 8.35 15.64
CA ILE A 150 -10.17 9.22 16.53
C ILE A 150 -10.40 8.45 17.83
N ARG A 151 -9.72 8.88 18.89
CA ARG A 151 -10.08 8.59 20.28
C ARG A 151 -10.10 9.88 21.08
#